data_AF-A0A0H3C5E4-F1
#
_entry.id   AF-A0A0H3C5E4-F1
#
_cell.length_a   1.000
_cell.length_b   1.000
_cell.length_c   1.000
_cell.angle_alpha   90.00
_cell.angle_beta   90.00
_cell.angle_gamma   90.00
#
_symmetry.space_group_name_H-M   'P 1'
#
loop_
_entity.id
_entity.type
_entity.pdbx_description
1 polymer ?
#
loop_
_entity_poly.entity_id
_entity_poly.type
_entity_poly.pdbx_seq_one_letter_code
_entity_poly.pdbx_strand_id
1 'polypeptide(L)' 'MNKINRDIDKAIASLNETRKKYFNLLDEIKNDKYYFPVIMNICSYDDVKKLPYDELLEVNRLADIKLEKELYELILGK' A
#
# COMPACT_ATOMS: atom_id res chain seq x y z
N MET A 1 25.81 -8.12 -26.83
CA MET A 1 24.45 -8.00 -26.26
C MET A 1 23.56 -7.22 -27.22
N ASN A 2 22.52 -7.87 -27.79
CA ASN A 2 21.60 -7.24 -28.74
C ASN A 2 20.83 -6.08 -28.11
N LYS A 3 20.44 -5.08 -28.91
CA LYS A 3 19.66 -3.90 -28.48
C LYS A 3 18.41 -4.29 -27.70
N ILE A 4 17.73 -5.34 -28.14
CA ILE A 4 16.54 -5.93 -27.50
C ILE A 4 16.81 -6.35 -26.04
N ASN A 5 17.94 -7.00 -25.75
CA ASN A 5 18.26 -7.40 -24.37
C ASN A 5 18.49 -6.18 -23.47
N ARG A 6 19.13 -5.12 -23.99
CA ARG A 6 19.32 -3.86 -23.24
C ARG A 6 18.01 -3.14 -22.94
N ASP A 7 17.06 -3.16 -23.86
CA ASP A 7 15.76 -2.53 -23.66
C ASP A 7 14.90 -3.33 -22.66
N ILE A 8 14.99 -4.67 -22.68
CA ILE A 8 14.38 -5.55 -21.67
C ILE A 8 14.98 -5.30 -20.28
N ASP A 9 16.31 -5.22 -20.16
CA ASP A 9 16.99 -4.97 -18.88
C ASP A 9 16.58 -3.62 -18.27
N LYS A 10 16.44 -2.58 -19.11
CA LYS A 10 15.93 -1.27 -18.68
C LYS A 10 14.47 -1.32 -18.21
N ALA A 11 13.61 -2.07 -18.91
CA ALA A 11 12.22 -2.23 -18.52
C ALA A 11 12.12 -2.96 -17.17
N ILE A 12 12.92 -4.01 -16.96
CA ILE A 12 12.99 -4.74 -15.68
C ILE A 12 13.47 -3.81 -14.56
N ALA A 13 14.52 -3.01 -14.80
CA ALA A 13 15.02 -2.05 -13.81
C ALA A 13 13.95 -1.00 -13.43
N SER A 14 13.26 -0.44 -14.41
CA SER A 14 12.17 0.53 -14.18
C SER A 14 11.00 -0.08 -13.40
N LEU A 15 10.63 -1.33 -13.67
CA LEU A 15 9.60 -2.05 -12.92
C LEU A 15 10.03 -2.27 -11.46
N ASN A 16 11.28 -2.67 -11.23
CA ASN A 16 11.81 -2.87 -9.89
C ASN A 16 11.88 -1.57 -9.09
N GLU A 17 12.27 -0.45 -9.70
CA GLU A 17 12.25 0.86 -9.05
C GLU A 17 10.82 1.29 -8.70
N THR A 18 9.87 1.10 -9.62
CA THR A 18 8.46 1.45 -9.38
C THR A 18 7.89 0.61 -8.24
N ARG A 19 8.17 -0.69 -8.22
CA ARG A 19 7.82 -1.60 -7.13
C ARG A 19 8.39 -1.12 -5.79
N LYS A 20 9.67 -0.74 -5.76
CA LYS A 20 10.32 -0.25 -4.54
C LYS A 20 9.67 1.05 -4.03
N LYS A 21 9.38 2.00 -4.93
CA LYS A 21 8.68 3.24 -4.58
C LYS A 21 7.29 2.97 -4.01
N TYR A 22 6.56 2.02 -4.58
CA TYR A 22 5.25 1.63 -4.09
C TYR A 22 5.29 1.08 -2.65
N PHE A 23 6.22 0.16 -2.37
CA PHE A 23 6.35 -0.39 -1.01
C PHE A 23 6.82 0.65 0.01
N ASN A 24 7.76 1.53 -0.35
CA ASN A 24 8.16 2.63 0.52
C ASN A 24 6.98 3.56 0.85
N LEU A 25 6.14 3.87 -0.14
CA LEU A 25 4.96 4.70 0.08
C LEU A 25 3.96 4.02 1.02
N LEU A 26 3.75 2.70 0.89
CA LEU A 26 2.91 1.95 1.82
C LEU A 26 3.45 2.04 3.26
N ASP A 27 4.76 1.87 3.44
CA ASP A 27 5.39 1.96 4.77
C ASP A 27 5.26 3.38 5.36
N GLU A 28 5.41 4.43 4.54
CA GLU A 28 5.20 5.82 4.96
C GLU A 28 3.74 6.06 5.39
N ILE A 29 2.78 5.60 4.59
CA ILE A 29 1.35 5.77 4.87
C ILE A 29 0.96 5.01 6.14
N LYS A 30 1.46 3.79 6.34
CA LYS A 30 1.14 2.97 7.52
C LYS A 30 1.54 3.64 8.84
N ASN A 31 2.55 4.51 8.81
CA ASN A 31 2.95 5.26 10.00
C ASN A 31 1.96 6.39 10.35
N ASP A 32 1.11 6.81 9.41
CA ASP A 32 0.07 7.80 9.65
C ASP A 32 -1.29 7.14 9.96
N LYS A 33 -1.62 7.15 11.25
CA LYS A 33 -2.84 6.52 11.78
C LYS A 33 -4.13 7.18 11.27
N TYR A 34 -4.10 8.41 10.77
CA TYR A 34 -5.28 9.10 10.26
C TYR A 34 -5.44 8.90 8.76
N TYR A 35 -4.34 8.88 7.99
CA TYR A 35 -4.42 8.71 6.55
C TYR A 35 -4.52 7.26 6.11
N PHE A 36 -3.89 6.32 6.83
CA PHE A 36 -3.89 4.92 6.39
C PHE A 36 -5.29 4.32 6.24
N PRO A 37 -6.23 4.46 7.20
CA PRO A 37 -7.57 3.92 7.05
C PRO A 37 -8.39 4.62 5.95
N VAL A 38 -8.12 5.90 5.70
CA VAL A 38 -8.77 6.68 4.64
C VAL A 38 -8.31 6.20 3.27
N ILE A 39 -7.00 6.01 3.09
CA ILE A 39 -6.41 5.49 1.85
C ILE A 39 -6.87 4.06 1.58
N MET A 40 -6.97 3.24 2.62
CA MET A 40 -7.55 1.90 2.54
C MET A 40 -9.08 1.91 2.39
N ASN A 41 -9.73 3.07 2.24
CA ASN A 41 -11.18 3.22 2.07
C ASN A 41 -11.99 2.47 3.15
N ILE A 42 -11.53 2.55 4.40
CA ILE A 42 -12.21 2.01 5.59
C ILE A 42 -13.18 3.06 6.15
N CYS A 43 -12.75 4.32 6.22
CA CYS A 43 -13.56 5.44 6.68
C CYS A 43 -13.17 6.74 5.95
N SER A 44 -13.98 7.79 6.07
CA SER A 44 -13.63 9.10 5.52
C SER A 44 -12.67 9.86 6.45
N TYR A 45 -11.98 10.86 5.90
CA TYR A 45 -11.15 11.75 6.71
C TYR A 45 -11.96 12.51 7.76
N ASP A 46 -13.22 12.84 7.46
CA ASP A 46 -14.11 13.51 8.41
C ASP A 46 -14.56 12.62 9.57
N ASP A 47 -14.55 11.31 9.38
CA ASP A 47 -14.84 10.32 10.41
C ASP A 47 -13.60 10.05 11.25
N VAL A 48 -12.46 9.76 10.60
CA VAL A 48 -11.21 9.34 11.29
C VAL A 48 -10.71 10.39 12.28
N LYS A 49 -10.89 11.69 11.96
CA LYS A 49 -10.46 12.80 12.82
C LYS A 49 -11.29 12.95 14.10
N LYS A 50 -12.47 12.33 14.15
CA LYS A 50 -13.39 12.39 15.30
C LYS A 50 -13.28 11.15 16.20
N LEU A 51 -12.58 10.11 15.74
CA LEU A 51 -12.45 8.87 16.48
C LEU A 51 -11.61 9.08 17.74
N PRO A 52 -12.04 8.57 18.90
CA PRO A 52 -11.17 8.45 20.05
C PRO A 52 -10.00 7.49 19.73
N TYR A 53 -8.93 7.57 20.53
CA TYR A 53 -7.70 6.82 20.27
C TYR A 53 -7.92 5.31 20.15
N ASP A 54 -8.80 4.74 20.98
CA ASP A 54 -9.08 3.30 20.97
C ASP A 54 -9.75 2.86 19.66
N GLU A 55 -10.73 3.63 19.18
CA GLU A 55 -11.38 3.40 17.89
C GLU A 55 -10.41 3.64 16.71
N LEU A 56 -9.51 4.62 16.84
CA LEU A 56 -8.46 4.86 15.84
C LEU A 56 -7.54 3.64 15.70
N LEU A 57 -7.19 2.98 16.81
CA LEU A 57 -6.40 1.74 16.79
C LEU A 57 -7.15 0.61 16.09
N GLU A 58 -8.43 0.45 16.37
CA GLU A 58 -9.25 -0.59 15.73
C GLU A 58 -9.38 -0.38 14.21
N VAL A 59 -9.64 0.85 13.80
CA VAL A 59 -9.77 1.21 12.38
C VAL A 59 -8.44 1.05 11.62
N ASN A 60 -7.31 1.34 12.26
CA ASN A 60 -5.99 1.03 11.70
C ASN A 60 -5.75 -0.47 11.56
N ARG A 61 -6.13 -1.26 12.57
CA ARG A 61 -6.02 -2.72 12.51
C ARG A 61 -6.87 -3.32 11.39
N LEU A 62 -8.06 -2.76 11.14
CA LEU A 62 -8.90 -3.13 10.00
C LEU A 62 -8.22 -2.80 8.66
N ALA A 63 -7.60 -1.62 8.55
CA ALA A 63 -6.84 -1.22 7.37
C ALA A 63 -5.64 -2.17 7.10
N ASP A 64 -4.93 -2.60 8.14
CA ASP A 64 -3.85 -3.59 8.06
C ASP A 64 -4.35 -4.93 7.52
N ILE A 65 -5.44 -5.46 8.08
CA ILE A 65 -6.04 -6.73 7.65
C ILE A 65 -6.51 -6.65 6.20
N LYS A 66 -7.11 -5.52 5.80
CA LYS A 66 -7.54 -5.29 4.41
C LYS A 66 -6.35 -5.31 3.45
N LEU A 67 -5.26 -4.63 3.79
CA LEU A 67 -4.04 -4.63 2.99
C LEU A 67 -3.47 -6.05 2.84
N GLU A 68 -3.40 -6.81 3.94
CA GLU A 68 -2.90 -8.18 3.91
C GLU A 68 -3.79 -9.08 3.02
N LYS A 69 -5.12 -8.96 3.13
CA LYS A 69 -6.07 -9.65 2.27
C LYS A 69 -5.85 -9.30 0.79
N GLU A 70 -5.75 -8.02 0.44
CA GLU A 70 -5.56 -7.56 -0.94
C GLU A 70 -4.22 -8.06 -1.52
N LEU A 71 -3.16 -8.12 -0.70
CA LEU A 71 -1.88 -8.71 -1.09
C LEU A 71 -2.00 -10.21 -1.37
N TYR A 72 -2.68 -10.97 -0.52
CA TYR A 72 -2.90 -12.40 -0.78
C TYR A 72 -3.76 -12.62 -2.02
N GLU A 73 -4.81 -11.84 -2.24
CA GLU A 73 -5.66 -11.93 -3.44
C GLU A 73 -4.87 -11.61 -4.72
N LEU A 74 -3.94 -10.65 -4.67
CA LEU A 74 -3.06 -10.35 -5.80
C LEU A 74 -2.09 -11.51 -6.12
N ILE A 75 -1.60 -12.19 -5.08
CA ILE A 75 -0.64 -13.31 -5.22
C ILE A 75 -1.35 -14.59 -5.67
N LEU A 76 -2.51 -14.89 -5.06
CA LEU A 76 -3.28 -16.13 -5.26
C LEU A 76 -4.29 -16.03 -6.41
N GLY A 77 -4.68 -14.83 -6.80
CA GLY A 77 -5.59 -14.58 -7.94
C GLY A 77 -4.94 -14.77 -9.31
N LYS A 78 -3.77 -15.41 -9.36
CA LYS A 78 -3.08 -15.85 -10.57
C LYS A 78 -3.29 -17.34 -10.82
#